data_AF-A0A5C3LCR3-F1
#
_entry.id   AF-A0A5C3LCR3-F1
#
_cell.length_a   1.000
_cell.length_b   1.000
_cell.length_c   1.000
_cell.angle_alpha   90.00
_cell.angle_beta   90.00
_cell.angle_gamma   90.00
#
_symmetry.space_group_name_H-M   'P 1'
#
loop_
_entity.id
_entity.type
_entity.pdbx_description
1 polymer ?
#
loop_
_entity_poly.entity_id
_entity_poly.type
_entity_poly.pdbx_seq_one_letter_code
_entity_poly.pdbx_strand_id
1 'polypeptide(L)'
;MPKDRRTRGQVHHSSVKLAKRQFAVQDNAVQHIELGSGLDATVEAIPQASTPTEDVHTMTKKEKSASKKEAFLNKLELSRTTHSKSHEKRMKKKAKEQLASGLSDIQMALDALAEAEGPSEVLDSTGKEMNTNTNSKAATSKSLKIGEGKAATLRDSQRKRLLQLERLRQPLILTNPTFSTNPFSTVRLHAQNSLVKREAPTS
;
A
#
# COMPACT_ATOMS: atom_id res chain seq x y z
N MET A 1 19.84 -51.53 4.61
CA MET A 1 20.54 -50.28 4.97
C MET A 1 19.51 -49.23 5.34
N PRO A 2 19.56 -48.64 6.55
CA PRO A 2 18.62 -47.60 6.97
C PRO A 2 18.95 -46.28 6.26
N LYS A 3 17.94 -45.60 5.70
CA LYS A 3 18.12 -44.28 5.08
C LYS A 3 18.03 -43.20 6.17
N ASP A 4 19.11 -42.43 6.32
CA ASP A 4 19.15 -41.28 7.23
C ASP A 4 18.04 -40.27 6.91
N ARG A 5 17.20 -39.99 7.90
CA ARG A 5 16.21 -38.91 7.82
C ARG A 5 16.95 -37.58 7.95
N ARG A 6 17.07 -36.85 6.84
CA ARG A 6 17.51 -35.44 6.83
C ARG A 6 16.57 -34.62 7.72
N THR A 7 17.03 -34.25 8.91
CA THR A 7 16.41 -33.22 9.73
C THR A 7 16.56 -31.89 9.00
N ARG A 8 15.44 -31.24 8.69
CA ARG A 8 15.46 -29.85 8.20
C ARG A 8 15.97 -28.99 9.35
N GLY A 9 17.21 -28.52 9.25
CA GLY A 9 17.79 -27.55 10.16
C GLY A 9 16.90 -26.31 10.24
N GLN A 10 16.34 -26.09 11.42
CA GLN A 10 15.70 -24.85 11.83
C GLN A 10 16.81 -23.81 12.03
N VAL A 11 17.35 -23.27 10.93
CA VAL A 11 18.45 -22.30 10.96
C VAL A 11 17.90 -20.91 10.78
N HIS A 12 17.25 -20.38 11.81
CA HIS A 12 17.23 -18.94 12.06
C HIS A 12 17.23 -18.74 13.59
N HIS A 13 18.41 -18.59 14.17
CA HIS A 13 18.54 -17.98 15.48
C HIS A 13 18.30 -16.48 15.31
N SER A 14 17.33 -15.91 16.03
CA SER A 14 17.13 -14.47 16.06
C SER A 14 18.37 -13.82 16.68
N SER A 15 19.11 -13.03 15.89
CA SER A 15 20.38 -12.43 16.29
C SER A 15 20.26 -11.27 17.29
N VAL A 16 19.04 -10.94 17.73
CA VAL A 16 18.80 -9.86 18.68
C VAL A 16 17.76 -10.29 19.70
N LYS A 17 18.20 -10.51 20.94
CA LYS A 17 17.29 -10.53 22.09
C LYS A 17 16.85 -9.09 22.32
N LEU A 18 15.67 -8.71 21.81
CA LEU A 18 15.08 -7.41 22.11
C LEU A 18 14.94 -7.30 23.63
N ALA A 19 15.58 -6.30 24.23
CA ALA A 19 15.39 -5.99 25.64
C ALA A 19 13.90 -5.79 25.90
N LYS A 20 13.37 -6.40 26.98
CA LYS A 20 11.99 -6.18 27.40
C LYS A 20 11.82 -4.69 27.59
N ARG A 21 10.96 -4.06 26.77
CA ARG A 21 10.60 -2.65 26.88
C ARG A 21 10.14 -2.41 28.32
N GLN A 22 10.95 -1.69 29.09
CA GLN A 22 10.44 -0.99 30.26
C GLN A 22 9.79 0.28 29.71
N PHE A 23 8.47 0.34 29.83
CA PHE A 23 7.74 1.57 29.52
C PHE A 23 8.20 2.63 30.52
N ALA A 24 8.80 3.71 30.02
CA ALA A 24 9.05 4.92 30.82
C ALA A 24 7.77 5.78 30.88
N VAL A 25 6.65 5.16 31.21
CA VAL A 25 5.43 5.87 31.57
C VAL A 25 5.43 5.86 33.09
N GLN A 26 5.58 7.03 33.71
CA GLN A 26 5.41 7.12 35.15
C GLN A 26 3.98 6.72 35.48
N ASP A 27 3.78 5.81 36.43
CA ASP A 27 2.46 5.31 36.84
C ASP A 27 1.51 6.45 37.27
N ASN A 28 2.05 7.62 37.61
CA ASN A 28 1.29 8.82 37.95
C ASN A 28 0.63 9.55 36.76
N ALA A 29 0.91 9.17 35.51
CA ALA A 29 0.35 9.81 34.31
C ALA A 29 -0.83 9.06 33.69
N VAL A 30 -1.18 7.87 34.20
CA VAL A 30 -2.35 7.11 33.74
C VAL A 30 -3.52 7.42 34.66
N GLN A 31 -4.40 8.34 34.23
CA GLN A 31 -5.69 8.52 34.88
C GLN A 31 -6.51 7.24 34.68
N HIS A 32 -6.74 6.51 35.76
CA HIS A 32 -7.64 5.36 35.77
C HIS A 32 -9.07 5.89 35.69
N ILE A 33 -9.65 5.94 34.49
CA ILE A 33 -11.06 6.31 34.31
C ILE A 33 -11.89 5.06 34.64
N GLU A 34 -12.41 5.00 35.87
CA GLU A 34 -13.46 4.05 36.24
C GLU A 34 -14.75 4.40 35.51
N LEU A 35 -14.95 3.81 34.34
CA LEU A 35 -16.23 3.80 33.66
C LEU A 35 -17.16 2.82 34.41
N GLY A 36 -17.88 3.33 35.41
CA GLY A 36 -18.88 2.51 36.12
C GLY A 36 -19.53 3.05 37.39
N SER A 37 -19.05 4.16 37.98
CA SER A 37 -19.56 4.68 39.27
C SER A 37 -20.74 5.68 39.14
N GLY A 38 -21.60 5.49 38.15
CA GLY A 38 -22.72 6.39 37.85
C GLY A 38 -24.08 5.70 37.70
N LEU A 39 -24.33 4.60 38.42
CA LEU A 39 -25.60 3.85 38.35
C LEU A 39 -26.49 3.99 39.59
N ASP A 40 -26.33 5.05 40.38
CA ASP A 40 -27.28 5.38 41.46
C ASP A 40 -27.67 6.86 41.40
N ALA A 41 -28.35 7.25 40.33
CA ALA A 41 -29.14 8.47 40.33
C ALA A 41 -30.35 8.34 39.39
N THR A 42 -31.52 8.23 40.02
CA THR A 42 -32.82 8.73 39.55
C THR A 42 -33.37 8.20 38.23
N VAL A 43 -34.25 7.21 38.39
CA VAL A 43 -35.45 6.95 37.58
C VAL A 43 -36.17 8.27 37.25
N GLU A 44 -36.30 8.62 35.98
CA GLU A 44 -37.53 9.16 35.35
C GLU A 44 -37.31 9.62 33.88
N ALA A 45 -38.10 9.00 32.99
CA ALA A 45 -38.77 9.62 31.83
C ALA A 45 -38.06 9.75 30.44
N ILE A 46 -38.64 9.02 29.46
CA ILE A 46 -38.93 9.38 28.03
C ILE A 46 -37.91 8.93 26.93
N PRO A 47 -38.31 8.49 25.72
CA PRO A 47 -39.42 7.61 25.29
C PRO A 47 -38.96 6.44 24.37
N GLN A 48 -39.85 5.48 24.12
CA GLN A 48 -39.67 4.43 23.12
C GLN A 48 -39.62 5.01 21.70
N ALA A 49 -38.48 4.86 21.02
CA ALA A 49 -38.37 4.98 19.57
C ALA A 49 -37.77 3.68 19.02
N SER A 50 -38.60 2.97 18.27
CA SER A 50 -38.30 1.73 17.57
C SER A 50 -37.23 1.96 16.50
N THR A 51 -36.04 1.41 16.73
CA THR A 51 -35.05 1.11 15.69
C THR A 51 -34.57 -0.32 15.92
N PRO A 52 -34.34 -1.12 14.86
CA PRO A 52 -34.10 -2.54 15.01
C PRO A 52 -32.81 -2.73 15.80
N THR A 53 -32.92 -3.45 16.90
CA THR A 53 -31.77 -3.97 17.62
C THR A 53 -31.01 -4.85 16.64
N GLU A 54 -29.92 -4.33 16.08
CA GLU A 54 -28.87 -5.22 15.59
C GLU A 54 -28.42 -6.02 16.81
N ASP A 55 -28.95 -7.24 16.90
CA ASP A 55 -28.50 -8.22 17.85
C ASP A 55 -26.99 -8.26 17.73
N VAL A 56 -26.29 -7.83 18.78
CA VAL A 56 -24.87 -8.10 18.96
C VAL A 56 -24.78 -9.61 19.12
N HIS A 57 -24.82 -10.31 17.99
CA HIS A 57 -24.83 -11.76 17.92
C HIS A 57 -23.45 -12.21 18.34
N THR A 58 -23.30 -12.43 19.64
CA THR A 58 -22.06 -12.90 20.25
C THR A 58 -21.88 -14.34 19.81
N MET A 59 -21.25 -14.50 18.63
CA MET A 59 -21.04 -15.80 17.98
C MET A 59 -20.56 -16.82 19.02
N THR A 60 -21.28 -17.92 19.13
CA THR A 60 -20.92 -18.96 20.10
C THR A 60 -19.53 -19.52 19.75
N LYS A 61 -18.81 -20.09 20.72
CA LYS A 61 -17.47 -20.68 20.45
C LYS A 61 -17.53 -21.74 19.34
N LYS A 62 -18.64 -22.48 19.25
CA LYS A 62 -18.90 -23.48 18.21
C LYS A 62 -19.03 -22.84 16.82
N GLU A 63 -19.76 -21.76 16.73
CA GLU A 63 -19.94 -20.99 15.49
C GLU A 63 -18.63 -20.36 15.03
N LYS A 64 -17.88 -19.71 15.93
CA LYS A 64 -16.54 -19.19 15.63
C LYS A 64 -15.60 -20.28 15.10
N SER A 65 -15.70 -21.49 15.65
CA SER A 65 -14.93 -22.65 15.18
C SER A 65 -15.37 -23.12 13.80
N ALA A 66 -16.69 -23.16 13.54
CA ALA A 66 -17.27 -23.51 12.25
C ALA A 66 -16.84 -22.51 11.17
N SER A 67 -16.99 -21.20 11.41
CA SER A 67 -16.57 -20.15 10.47
C SER A 67 -15.07 -20.21 10.19
N LYS A 68 -14.23 -20.53 11.19
CA LYS A 68 -12.78 -20.73 10.97
C LYS A 68 -12.51 -21.94 10.09
N LYS A 69 -13.20 -23.06 10.33
CA LYS A 69 -13.06 -24.28 9.52
C LYS A 69 -13.49 -24.03 8.07
N GLU A 70 -14.61 -23.35 7.87
CA GLU A 70 -15.13 -22.99 6.55
C GLU A 70 -14.19 -22.04 5.82
N ALA A 71 -13.74 -20.96 6.47
CA ALA A 71 -12.76 -20.03 5.89
C ALA A 71 -11.44 -20.74 5.51
N PHE A 72 -11.03 -21.75 6.28
CA PHE A 72 -9.86 -22.55 5.96
C PHE A 72 -10.09 -23.46 4.74
N LEU A 73 -11.25 -24.11 4.64
CA LEU A 73 -11.62 -24.91 3.46
C LEU A 73 -11.70 -24.04 2.21
N ASN A 74 -12.34 -22.88 2.28
CA ASN A 74 -12.40 -21.92 1.17
C ASN A 74 -11.00 -21.48 0.72
N LYS A 75 -10.07 -21.28 1.66
CA LYS A 75 -8.68 -20.95 1.34
C LYS A 75 -7.94 -22.12 0.66
N LEU A 76 -8.22 -23.36 1.07
CA LEU A 76 -7.67 -24.55 0.40
C LEU A 76 -8.25 -24.73 -0.99
N GLU A 77 -9.54 -24.48 -1.17
CA GLU A 77 -10.20 -24.52 -2.49
C GLU A 77 -9.67 -23.42 -3.43
N LEU A 78 -9.49 -22.20 -2.93
CA LEU A 78 -8.81 -21.13 -3.66
C LEU A 78 -7.38 -21.53 -4.03
N SER A 79 -6.66 -22.20 -3.14
CA SER A 79 -5.32 -22.72 -3.44
C SER A 79 -5.33 -23.90 -4.41
N ARG A 80 -6.47 -24.58 -4.61
CA ARG A 80 -6.68 -25.62 -5.62
C ARG A 80 -7.13 -25.05 -6.97
N THR A 81 -7.43 -23.76 -7.05
CA THR A 81 -7.71 -23.15 -8.34
C THR A 81 -6.47 -23.30 -9.23
N THR A 82 -6.70 -23.77 -10.44
CA THR A 82 -5.68 -24.05 -11.47
C THR A 82 -5.00 -22.78 -11.98
N HIS A 83 -5.41 -21.63 -11.47
CA HIS A 83 -5.00 -20.33 -11.95
C HIS A 83 -3.92 -19.73 -11.06
N SER A 84 -2.83 -19.31 -11.70
CA SER A 84 -1.72 -18.70 -10.98
C SER A 84 -2.13 -17.36 -10.34
N LYS A 85 -1.40 -16.91 -9.31
CA LYS A 85 -1.55 -15.58 -8.67
C LYS A 85 -1.56 -14.42 -9.68
N SER A 86 -0.91 -14.59 -10.84
CA SER A 86 -0.92 -13.59 -11.91
C SER A 86 -2.29 -13.49 -12.60
N HIS A 87 -2.94 -14.63 -12.81
CA HIS A 87 -4.28 -14.71 -13.40
C HIS A 87 -5.33 -14.05 -12.50
N GLU A 88 -5.31 -14.32 -11.19
CA GLU A 88 -6.20 -13.65 -10.23
C GLU A 88 -6.02 -12.13 -10.22
N LYS A 89 -4.76 -11.65 -10.24
CA LYS A 89 -4.47 -10.21 -10.34
C LYS A 89 -5.02 -9.63 -11.64
N ARG A 90 -4.93 -10.36 -12.75
CA ARG A 90 -5.47 -9.94 -14.04
C ARG A 90 -7.00 -9.87 -14.01
N MET A 91 -7.67 -10.86 -13.42
CA MET A 91 -9.13 -10.87 -13.26
C MET A 91 -9.61 -9.74 -12.34
N LYS A 92 -8.92 -9.50 -11.22
CA LYS A 92 -9.21 -8.36 -10.34
C LYS A 92 -8.98 -7.01 -11.02
N LYS A 93 -7.93 -6.91 -11.85
CA LYS A 93 -7.65 -5.70 -12.62
C LYS A 93 -8.74 -5.47 -13.67
N LYS A 94 -9.12 -6.50 -14.44
CA LYS A 94 -10.23 -6.44 -15.40
C LYS A 94 -11.56 -6.06 -14.74
N ALA A 95 -11.91 -6.69 -13.62
CA ALA A 95 -13.14 -6.36 -12.89
C ALA A 95 -13.14 -4.90 -12.38
N LYS A 96 -11.99 -4.41 -11.88
CA LYS A 96 -11.86 -3.00 -11.49
C LYS A 96 -11.91 -2.04 -12.67
N GLU A 97 -11.32 -2.41 -13.79
CA GLU A 97 -11.40 -1.65 -15.04
C GLU A 97 -12.84 -1.63 -15.56
N GLN A 98 -13.57 -2.73 -15.47
CA GLN A 98 -15.00 -2.78 -15.81
C GLN A 98 -15.84 -1.92 -14.88
N LEU A 99 -15.56 -1.87 -13.57
CA LEU A 99 -16.29 -0.99 -12.66
C LEU A 99 -15.92 0.50 -12.84
N ALA A 100 -14.65 0.80 -13.10
CA ALA A 100 -14.17 2.17 -13.28
C ALA A 100 -14.47 2.73 -14.70
N SER A 101 -14.60 1.86 -15.70
CA SER A 101 -15.03 2.16 -17.08
C SER A 101 -16.51 1.83 -17.31
N GLY A 102 -17.23 1.42 -16.27
CA GLY A 102 -18.53 0.74 -16.31
C GLY A 102 -19.75 1.64 -16.41
N LEU A 103 -19.59 2.85 -16.94
CA LEU A 103 -20.75 3.64 -17.35
C LEU A 103 -21.42 3.06 -18.60
N SER A 104 -20.78 2.13 -19.31
CA SER A 104 -21.36 1.38 -20.45
C SER A 104 -22.66 0.68 -20.09
N ASP A 105 -22.72 -0.01 -18.95
CA ASP A 105 -23.91 -0.77 -18.56
C ASP A 105 -25.06 0.15 -18.14
N ILE A 106 -24.73 1.31 -17.55
CA ILE A 106 -25.69 2.37 -17.22
C ILE A 106 -26.16 3.09 -18.48
N GLN A 107 -25.26 3.36 -19.43
CA GLN A 107 -25.58 3.92 -20.74
C GLN A 107 -26.50 3.00 -21.52
N MET A 108 -26.23 1.69 -21.56
CA MET A 108 -27.11 0.71 -22.18
C MET A 108 -28.50 0.64 -21.51
N ALA A 109 -28.56 0.75 -20.18
CA ALA A 109 -29.83 0.81 -19.46
C ALA A 109 -30.61 2.11 -19.76
N LEU A 110 -29.90 3.24 -19.85
CA LEU A 110 -30.47 4.53 -20.21
C LEU A 110 -30.94 4.56 -21.67
N ASP A 111 -30.18 3.98 -22.59
CA ASP A 111 -30.56 3.86 -24.01
C ASP A 111 -31.80 2.96 -24.17
N ALA A 112 -31.89 1.87 -23.41
CA ALA A 112 -33.08 1.01 -23.40
C ALA A 112 -34.33 1.71 -22.81
N LEU A 113 -34.14 2.67 -21.88
CA LEU A 113 -35.20 3.53 -21.36
C LEU A 113 -35.55 4.67 -22.32
N ALA A 114 -34.56 5.23 -23.02
CA ALA A 114 -34.73 6.29 -24.00
C ALA A 114 -35.41 5.78 -25.28
N GLU A 115 -35.22 4.51 -25.66
CA GLU A 115 -36.00 3.86 -26.73
C GLU A 115 -37.48 3.67 -26.34
N ALA A 116 -37.82 3.73 -25.04
CA ALA A 116 -39.20 3.64 -24.55
C ALA A 116 -39.92 4.99 -24.42
N GLU A 117 -39.21 6.12 -24.48
CA GLU A 117 -39.78 7.48 -24.48
C GLU A 117 -39.27 8.28 -25.71
N GLY A 118 -40.20 8.60 -26.63
CA GLY A 118 -39.90 9.23 -27.92
C GLY A 118 -39.13 10.57 -27.87
N PRO A 119 -38.58 11.02 -29.02
CA PRO A 119 -37.42 11.89 -29.06
C PRO A 119 -37.76 13.36 -28.85
N SER A 120 -36.99 14.05 -28.01
CA SER A 120 -36.94 15.52 -27.95
C SER A 120 -35.55 16.03 -28.31
N GLU A 121 -35.42 16.37 -29.59
CA GLU A 121 -34.76 17.54 -30.19
C GLU A 121 -33.54 18.25 -29.50
N VAL A 122 -32.39 18.15 -30.20
CA VAL A 122 -31.39 19.17 -30.67
C VAL A 122 -30.68 20.09 -29.61
N LEU A 123 -29.37 20.44 -29.59
CA LEU A 123 -28.30 20.88 -30.54
C LEU A 123 -26.92 20.75 -29.84
N ASP A 124 -25.83 20.28 -30.48
CA ASP A 124 -24.78 21.03 -31.25
C ASP A 124 -23.91 21.98 -30.36
N SER A 125 -22.57 22.12 -30.38
CA SER A 125 -21.45 21.55 -31.16
C SER A 125 -20.09 21.99 -30.53
N THR A 126 -19.06 21.12 -30.63
CA THR A 126 -17.61 21.38 -30.84
C THR A 126 -16.68 22.15 -29.86
N GLY A 127 -15.47 21.60 -29.65
CA GLY A 127 -14.22 22.35 -29.36
C GLY A 127 -13.37 21.86 -28.16
N LYS A 128 -12.65 20.72 -28.23
CA LYS A 128 -11.20 20.56 -28.52
C LYS A 128 -10.19 21.14 -27.48
N GLU A 129 -9.32 20.23 -26.99
CA GLU A 129 -7.92 20.44 -26.51
C GLU A 129 -7.70 21.10 -25.14
N MET A 130 -6.66 20.87 -24.34
CA MET A 130 -5.57 19.88 -24.23
C MET A 130 -4.79 20.30 -22.97
N ASN A 131 -4.30 19.33 -22.20
CA ASN A 131 -3.09 19.38 -21.37
C ASN A 131 -2.91 20.33 -20.15
N THR A 132 -2.64 19.61 -19.05
CA THR A 132 -1.43 19.65 -18.21
C THR A 132 -1.29 20.66 -17.07
N ASN A 133 -1.03 20.06 -15.90
CA ASN A 133 0.02 20.42 -14.94
C ASN A 133 -0.12 21.77 -14.21
N THR A 134 0.23 21.96 -12.94
CA THR A 134 1.13 21.28 -12.02
C THR A 134 0.70 21.71 -10.61
N ASN A 135 0.38 20.78 -9.71
CA ASN A 135 0.17 21.10 -8.30
C ASN A 135 1.49 20.90 -7.55
N SER A 136 2.33 21.93 -7.52
CA SER A 136 3.57 21.98 -6.74
C SER A 136 3.25 22.29 -5.29
N LYS A 137 3.26 21.28 -4.41
CA LYS A 137 3.29 21.51 -2.96
C LYS A 137 4.73 21.43 -2.45
N ALA A 138 5.14 22.58 -1.90
CA ALA A 138 6.44 22.89 -1.39
C ALA A 138 6.87 21.97 -0.23
N ALA A 139 8.19 21.76 -0.16
CA ALA A 139 8.85 21.02 0.89
C ALA A 139 8.89 21.84 2.19
N THR A 140 8.43 21.27 3.30
CA THR A 140 8.72 21.76 4.65
C THR A 140 9.89 20.97 5.21
N SER A 141 11.09 21.50 5.03
CA SER A 141 12.29 21.06 5.74
C SER A 141 12.31 21.68 7.13
N LYS A 142 12.25 20.86 8.19
CA LYS A 142 12.87 21.08 9.52
C LYS A 142 12.49 19.94 10.49
N SER A 143 13.32 18.89 10.52
CA SER A 143 13.52 18.06 11.72
C SER A 143 14.98 17.62 11.75
N LEU A 144 15.77 18.25 12.65
CA LEU A 144 17.12 17.81 13.01
C LEU A 144 17.01 16.59 13.93
N LYS A 145 16.45 15.48 13.43
CA LYS A 145 16.45 14.18 14.12
C LYS A 145 17.46 13.25 13.46
N ILE A 146 18.53 12.97 14.18
CA ILE A 146 19.51 11.94 13.81
C ILE A 146 18.76 10.60 13.81
N GLY A 147 18.50 10.05 12.62
CA GLY A 147 17.71 8.82 12.42
C GLY A 147 16.71 8.89 11.28
N GLU A 148 16.32 10.08 10.82
CA GLU A 148 15.49 10.27 9.63
C GLU A 148 16.38 10.42 8.39
N GLY A 149 17.09 9.36 8.02
CA GLY A 149 17.67 9.28 6.67
C GLY A 149 16.55 9.44 5.65
N LYS A 150 16.72 10.35 4.65
CA LYS A 150 15.79 10.68 3.55
C LYS A 150 14.64 9.68 3.40
N ALA A 151 13.55 9.86 4.14
CA ALA A 151 12.46 8.88 4.20
C ALA A 151 11.71 8.73 2.87
N ALA A 152 11.82 9.73 1.99
CA ALA A 152 11.34 9.65 0.61
C ALA A 152 12.40 8.95 -0.26
N THR A 153 12.20 7.65 -0.48
CA THR A 153 12.88 6.97 -1.60
C THR A 153 12.54 7.67 -2.91
N LEU A 154 13.49 7.67 -3.85
CA LEU A 154 13.28 8.23 -5.18
C LEU A 154 12.05 7.60 -5.84
N ARG A 155 11.27 8.41 -6.57
CA ARG A 155 10.09 7.91 -7.31
C ARG A 155 10.52 6.83 -8.30
N ASP A 156 9.66 5.86 -8.59
CA ASP A 156 9.97 4.74 -9.51
C ASP A 156 10.52 5.19 -10.86
N SER A 157 10.00 6.28 -11.41
CA SER A 157 10.49 6.88 -12.65
C SER A 157 11.92 7.42 -12.51
N GLN A 158 12.25 8.06 -11.38
CA GLN A 158 13.58 8.54 -11.08
C GLN A 158 14.55 7.37 -10.88
N ARG A 159 14.12 6.31 -10.18
CA ARG A 159 14.91 5.08 -10.02
C ARG A 159 15.22 4.43 -11.36
N LYS A 160 14.23 4.29 -12.24
CA LYS A 160 14.43 3.77 -13.60
C LYS A 160 15.43 4.62 -14.41
N ARG A 161 15.30 5.94 -14.37
CA ARG A 161 16.23 6.86 -15.05
C ARG A 161 17.65 6.73 -14.52
N LEU A 162 17.83 6.65 -13.21
CA LEU A 162 19.15 6.44 -12.59
C LEU A 162 19.75 5.08 -12.93
N LEU A 163 18.95 4.02 -12.95
CA LEU A 163 19.40 2.68 -13.36
C LEU A 163 19.85 2.66 -14.82
N GLN A 164 19.13 3.36 -15.71
CA GLN A 164 19.51 3.49 -17.11
C GLN A 164 20.83 4.25 -17.28
N LEU A 165 21.00 5.35 -16.54
CA LEU A 165 22.25 6.11 -16.52
C LEU A 165 23.41 5.25 -16.03
N GLU A 166 23.23 4.53 -14.92
CA GLU A 166 24.27 3.67 -14.38
C GLU A 166 24.64 2.53 -15.33
N ARG A 167 23.65 1.97 -16.05
CA ARG A 167 23.90 0.96 -17.10
C ARG A 167 24.81 1.47 -18.21
N LEU A 168 24.65 2.72 -18.63
CA LEU A 168 25.52 3.34 -19.64
C LEU A 168 26.91 3.68 -19.09
N ARG A 169 26.98 4.01 -17.80
CA ARG A 169 28.21 4.41 -17.11
C ARG A 169 29.15 3.25 -16.82
N GLN A 170 28.63 2.09 -16.41
CA GLN A 170 29.45 0.92 -16.06
C GLN A 170 30.47 0.50 -17.12
N PRO A 171 30.12 0.34 -18.42
CA PRO A 171 31.10 -0.05 -19.41
C PRO A 171 32.22 1.00 -19.57
N LEU A 172 31.91 2.29 -19.45
CA LEU A 172 32.91 3.37 -19.55
C LEU A 172 33.94 3.33 -18.41
N ILE A 173 33.52 2.93 -17.21
CA ILE A 173 34.42 2.71 -16.08
C ILE A 173 35.32 1.51 -16.36
N LEU A 174 34.75 0.41 -16.86
CA LEU A 174 35.48 -0.83 -17.11
C LEU A 174 36.49 -0.72 -18.26
N THR A 175 36.22 0.13 -19.26
CA THR A 175 37.14 0.37 -20.39
C THR A 175 38.32 1.26 -20.01
N ASN A 176 38.30 1.92 -18.85
CA ASN A 176 39.36 2.85 -18.47
C ASN A 176 40.60 2.07 -17.98
N PRO A 177 41.82 2.35 -18.50
CA PRO A 177 43.02 1.62 -18.10
C PRO A 177 43.36 1.79 -16.60
N THR A 178 42.98 2.92 -16.00
CA THR A 178 43.22 3.19 -14.57
C THR A 178 42.37 2.32 -13.65
N PHE A 179 41.29 1.70 -14.18
CA PHE A 179 40.41 0.81 -13.41
C PHE A 179 41.14 -0.45 -12.95
N SER A 180 42.04 -1.01 -13.78
CA SER A 180 42.81 -2.20 -13.42
C SER A 180 43.81 -1.93 -12.30
N THR A 181 44.36 -0.72 -12.21
CA THR A 181 45.35 -0.33 -11.21
C THR A 181 44.68 0.08 -9.90
N ASN A 182 43.61 0.88 -9.98
CA ASN A 182 42.86 1.32 -8.81
C ASN A 182 41.36 1.49 -9.16
N PRO A 183 40.54 0.44 -8.93
CA PRO A 183 39.13 0.47 -9.30
C PRO A 183 38.34 1.46 -8.43
N PHE A 184 38.69 1.58 -7.14
CA PHE A 184 37.97 2.44 -6.21
C PHE A 184 38.19 3.93 -6.50
N SER A 185 39.41 4.35 -6.83
CA SER A 185 39.69 5.74 -7.21
C SER A 185 38.99 6.10 -8.53
N THR A 186 39.01 5.19 -9.50
CA THR A 186 38.39 5.37 -10.82
C THR A 186 36.87 5.49 -10.71
N VAL A 187 36.22 4.61 -9.93
CA VAL A 187 34.78 4.68 -9.65
C VAL A 187 34.43 5.98 -8.91
N ARG A 188 35.24 6.40 -7.93
CA ARG A 188 35.05 7.64 -7.18
C ARG A 188 35.14 8.87 -8.09
N LEU A 189 36.15 8.95 -8.94
CA LEU A 189 36.34 10.04 -9.90
C LEU A 189 35.18 10.11 -10.89
N HIS A 190 34.78 8.97 -11.45
CA HIS A 190 33.63 8.93 -12.36
C HIS A 190 32.34 9.32 -11.65
N ALA A 191 32.16 8.95 -10.37
CA ALA A 191 30.99 9.33 -9.59
C ALA A 191 30.96 10.83 -9.33
N GLN A 192 32.09 11.44 -8.97
CA GLN A 192 32.22 12.88 -8.78
C GLN A 192 31.86 13.65 -10.06
N ASN A 193 32.36 13.20 -11.21
CA ASN A 193 32.07 13.83 -12.50
C ASN A 193 30.62 13.66 -12.95
N SER A 194 29.94 12.58 -12.54
CA SER A 194 28.56 12.27 -12.96
C SER A 194 27.48 12.73 -11.98
N LEU A 195 27.79 12.87 -10.68
CA LEU A 195 26.83 13.23 -9.63
C LEU A 195 26.85 14.73 -9.30
N VAL A 196 27.95 15.43 -9.58
CA VAL A 196 28.08 16.87 -9.33
C VAL A 196 27.69 17.64 -10.59
N LYS A 197 26.42 18.05 -10.65
CA LYS A 197 25.92 19.34 -11.19
C LYS A 197 24.39 19.31 -11.26
N ARG A 198 23.76 19.67 -10.14
CA ARG A 198 22.58 20.53 -10.19
C ARG A 198 23.01 21.78 -9.46
N GLU A 199 23.27 22.85 -10.22
CA GLU A 199 23.33 24.16 -9.61
C GLU A 199 22.01 24.38 -8.87
N ALA A 200 22.08 24.80 -7.62
CA ALA A 200 20.90 25.32 -6.95
C ALA A 200 20.38 26.47 -7.81
N PRO A 201 19.06 26.57 -8.07
CA PRO A 201 18.54 27.71 -8.81
C PRO A 201 19.00 28.98 -8.09
N THR A 202 19.85 29.77 -8.75
CA THR A 202 20.25 31.09 -8.26
C THR A 202 19.00 31.97 -8.28
N SER A 203 18.55 32.38 -7.10
CA SER A 203 17.48 33.36 -6.90
C SER A 203 17.97 34.77 -7.21
#